data_AF-A0A9X8VEC3-F1
#
_entry.id   AF-A0A9X8VEC3-F1
#
_cell.length_a   1.000
_cell.length_b   1.000
_cell.length_c   1.000
_cell.angle_alpha   90.00
_cell.angle_beta   90.00
_cell.angle_gamma   90.00
#
_symmetry.space_group_name_H-M   'P 1'
#
loop_
_entity.id
_entity.type
_entity.pdbx_description
1 polymer ?
#
loop_
_entity_poly.entity_id
_entity_poly.type
_entity_poly.pdbx_seq_one_letter_code
_entity_poly.pdbx_strand_id
1 'polypeptide(L)' 'MSGTVAVTGATGFIGRHIVQELLAQGFSVRAL' A
#
# COMPACT_ATOMS: atom_id res chain seq x y z
N MET A 1 5.55 1.68 -15.53
CA MET A 1 4.10 1.65 -15.23
C MET A 1 3.94 1.30 -13.77
N SER A 2 3.34 2.18 -12.95
CA SER A 2 2.95 1.81 -11.58
C SER A 2 1.55 1.19 -11.60
N GLY A 3 1.45 -0.07 -11.17
CA GLY A 3 0.18 -0.80 -11.09
C GLY A 3 -0.61 -0.43 -9.82
N THR A 4 -1.82 -0.98 -9.70
CA THR A 4 -2.57 -0.95 -8.43
C THR A 4 -2.19 -2.16 -7.58
N VAL A 5 -1.78 -1.94 -6.33
CA VAL A 5 -1.42 -2.99 -5.37
C VAL A 5 -2.54 -3.15 -4.34
N ALA A 6 -3.04 -4.37 -4.17
CA ALA A 6 -3.99 -4.69 -3.10
C ALA A 6 -3.21 -5.01 -1.81
N VAL A 7 -3.57 -4.36 -0.70
CA VAL A 7 -2.95 -4.58 0.61
C VAL A 7 -4.04 -4.93 1.62
N THR A 8 -4.02 -6.17 2.10
CA THR A 8 -4.89 -6.63 3.18
C THR A 8 -4.30 -6.28 4.54
N GLY A 9 -5.14 -5.92 5.51
CA GLY A 9 -4.66 -5.51 6.84
C GLY A 9 -3.87 -4.20 6.79
N ALA A 10 -4.22 -3.31 5.87
CA ALA A 10 -3.54 -2.04 5.60
C ALA A 10 -3.42 -1.11 6.82
N THR A 11 -4.28 -1.28 7.83
CA THR A 11 -4.25 -0.49 9.08
C THR A 11 -3.41 -1.15 10.19
N GLY A 12 -2.95 -2.38 9.99
CA GLY A 12 -2.17 -3.13 10.96
C GLY A 12 -0.76 -2.56 11.16
N PHE A 13 -0.06 -3.10 12.17
CA PHE A 13 1.27 -2.62 12.57
C PHE A 13 2.24 -2.51 11.38
N ILE A 14 2.31 -3.56 10.55
CA ILE A 14 3.16 -3.59 9.35
C ILE A 14 2.46 -2.94 8.15
N GLY A 15 1.17 -3.23 7.96
CA GLY A 15 0.40 -2.82 6.78
C GLY A 15 0.48 -1.32 6.51
N ARG A 16 0.39 -0.49 7.55
CA ARG A 16 0.47 0.97 7.41
C ARG A 16 1.79 1.45 6.82
N HIS A 17 2.91 0.80 7.18
CA HIS A 17 4.24 1.16 6.69
C HIS A 17 4.42 0.74 5.23
N ILE A 18 3.87 -0.43 4.86
CA ILE A 18 3.86 -0.89 3.46
C ILE A 18 3.06 0.06 2.57
N VAL A 19 1.87 0.49 3.00
CA VAL A 19 1.03 1.44 2.24
C VAL A 19 1.78 2.75 2.01
N GLN A 20 2.42 3.29 3.05
CA GLN A 20 3.20 4.54 2.95
C GLN A 20 4.32 4.43 1.91
N GLU A 21 5.09 3.34 1.95
CA GLU A 21 6.21 3.12 1.03
C GLU A 21 5.74 2.93 -0.42
N LEU A 22 4.66 2.17 -0.64
CA LEU A 22 4.08 1.98 -1.98
C LEU A 22 3.59 3.31 -2.58
N LEU A 23 2.94 4.16 -1.77
CA LEU A 23 2.52 5.49 -2.21
C LEU A 23 3.72 6.38 -2.53
N ALA A 24 4.78 6.34 -1.72
CA ALA A 24 6.01 7.10 -1.95
C ALA A 24 6.71 6.72 -3.27
N GLN A 25 6.60 5.45 -3.68
CA GLN A 25 7.11 4.95 -4.95
C GLN A 25 6.16 5.20 -6.15
N GLY A 26 5.01 5.84 -5.92
CA GLY A 26 4.05 6.21 -6.98
C GLY A 26 3.09 5.11 -7.39
N PHE A 27 2.93 4.06 -6.58
CA PHE A 27 1.89 3.05 -6.79
C PHE A 27 0.53 3.56 -6.32
N SER A 28 -0.53 3.08 -6.98
CA SER A 28 -1.89 3.18 -6.44
C SER A 28 -2.12 2.02 -5.48
N VAL A 29 -2.70 2.26 -4.31
CA VAL A 29 -2.93 1.23 -3.29
C VAL A 29 -4.43 1.04 -3.06
N ARG A 30 -4.87 -0.23 -3.03
CA ARG A 30 -6.22 -0.64 -2.62
C ARG A 30 -6.13 -1.35 -1.29
N ALA A 31 -6.50 -0.64 -0.22
CA ALA A 31 -6.59 -1.21 1.12
C ALA A 31 -7.82 -2.10 1.26
N LEU A 32 -7.65 -3.28 1.86
CA LEU A 32 -8.68 -4.29 2.15
C LEU A 32 -8.66 -4.68 3.63
#